data_AF-A0AAU0B9P6-F1
#
_entry.id   AF-A0AAU0B9P6-F1
#
_cell.length_a   1.000
_cell.length_b   1.000
_cell.length_c   1.000
_cell.angle_alpha   90.00
_cell.angle_beta   90.00
_cell.angle_gamma   90.00
#
_symmetry.space_group_name_H-M   'P 1'
#
loop_
_entity.id
_entity.type
_entity.pdbx_description
1 polymer ?
#
loop_
_entity_poly.entity_id
_entity_poly.type
_entity_poly.pdbx_seq_one_letter_code
_entity_poly.pdbx_strand_id
1 'polypeptide(L)'
;MADTDPVVHTQTLVLTCKVDDFDASTGQCSAPFYSHPPTLFPYLSATDGLQIAFAIVGTWTVGLVARLIIRTTQLESRNNSY
;
A
#
# COMPACT_ATOMS: atom_id res chain seq x y z
N MET A 1 21.14 -1.28 16.56
CA MET A 1 20.77 0.04 17.09
C MET A 1 20.22 0.84 15.92
N ALA A 2 19.12 1.55 16.18
CA ALA A 2 18.11 1.94 15.21
C ALA A 2 18.63 2.80 14.05
N ASP A 3 18.20 2.42 12.85
CA ASP A 3 18.11 3.29 11.68
C ASP A 3 16.98 4.29 11.97
N THR A 4 17.32 5.41 12.60
CA THR A 4 16.45 6.57 12.75
C THR A 4 16.79 7.56 11.64
N ASP A 5 16.49 7.20 10.38
CA ASP A 5 16.27 8.22 9.37
C ASP A 5 14.89 8.83 9.65
N PRO A 6 14.79 10.14 9.97
CA PRO A 6 13.51 10.81 9.81
C PRO A 6 13.20 10.69 8.32
N VAL A 7 12.14 9.96 7.97
CA VAL A 7 11.53 10.02 6.64
C VAL A 7 11.05 11.46 6.47
N VAL A 8 11.96 12.35 6.09
CA VAL A 8 11.65 13.66 5.57
C VAL A 8 10.95 13.34 4.26
N HIS A 9 9.62 13.41 4.28
CA HIS A 9 8.84 13.53 3.06
C HIS A 9 9.31 14.83 2.40
N THR A 10 10.37 14.76 1.60
CA THR A 10 10.76 15.81 0.68
C THR A 10 9.62 15.91 -0.32
N GLN A 11 8.66 16.78 -0.01
CA GLN A 11 7.61 17.15 -0.94
C GLN A 11 8.32 17.78 -2.13
N THR A 12 8.55 16.98 -3.16
CA THR A 12 9.04 17.47 -4.44
C THR A 12 7.88 18.27 -5.02
N LEU A 13 8.06 19.58 -5.15
CA LEU A 13 7.09 20.40 -5.86
C LEU A 13 7.51 20.40 -7.33
N VAL A 14 6.60 19.97 -8.20
CA VAL A 14 6.83 19.99 -9.64
C VAL A 14 6.20 21.26 -10.19
N LEU A 15 6.93 21.93 -11.08
CA LEU A 15 6.37 23.04 -11.85
C LEU A 15 5.30 22.46 -12.77
N THR A 16 4.04 22.77 -12.47
CA THR A 16 2.90 22.32 -13.23
C THR A 16 2.24 23.50 -13.94
N CYS A 17 1.44 23.18 -14.94
CA CYS A 17 0.80 24.13 -15.81
C CYS A 17 -0.64 23.70 -16.03
N LYS A 18 -1.56 24.66 -15.89
CA LYS A 18 -2.96 24.39 -16.14
C LYS A 18 -3.15 24.24 -17.64
N VAL A 19 -3.99 23.29 -18.06
CA VAL A 19 -4.25 23.04 -19.48
C VAL A 19 -4.79 24.28 -20.18
N ASP A 20 -5.57 25.11 -19.48
CA ASP A 20 -6.10 26.38 -20.01
C ASP A 20 -5.01 27.43 -20.27
N ASP A 21 -3.87 27.37 -19.56
CA ASP A 21 -2.77 28.33 -19.63
C ASP A 21 -1.56 27.79 -20.42
N PHE A 22 -1.73 26.62 -21.04
CA PHE A 22 -0.72 25.96 -21.86
C PHE A 22 -0.90 26.36 -23.33
N ASP A 23 0.03 27.17 -23.84
CA ASP A 23 0.09 27.48 -25.27
C ASP A 23 0.82 26.36 -26.01
N ALA A 24 0.05 25.54 -26.73
CA ALA A 24 0.55 24.40 -27.50
C ALA A 24 1.49 24.79 -28.66
N SER A 25 1.49 26.06 -29.09
CA SER A 25 2.33 26.52 -30.20
C SER A 25 3.73 26.94 -29.76
N THR A 26 3.86 27.48 -28.55
CA THR A 26 5.12 27.96 -27.98
C THR A 26 5.72 26.99 -26.96
N GLY A 27 4.93 26.02 -26.48
CA GLY A 27 5.35 25.06 -25.45
C GLY A 27 5.69 25.74 -24.12
N GLN A 28 5.15 26.93 -23.88
CA GLN A 28 5.39 27.74 -22.68
C GLN A 28 4.09 27.90 -21.88
N CYS A 29 4.25 28.06 -20.58
CA CYS A 29 3.15 28.24 -19.64
C CYS A 29 3.08 29.69 -19.18
N SER A 30 1.91 30.32 -19.36
CA SER A 30 1.72 31.72 -19.02
C SER A 30 1.75 31.97 -17.49
N ALA A 31 1.27 30.99 -16.71
CA ALA A 31 1.26 31.02 -15.25
C ALA A 31 1.71 29.67 -14.66
N PRO A 32 3.02 29.43 -14.47
CA PRO A 32 3.49 28.22 -13.83
C PRO A 32 3.16 28.25 -12.33
N PHE A 33 2.63 27.15 -11.81
CA PHE A 33 2.41 26.99 -10.38
C PHE A 33 3.11 25.73 -9.87
N TYR A 34 3.54 25.75 -8.62
CA TYR A 34 4.15 24.59 -7.99
C TYR A 34 3.05 23.74 -7.37
N SER A 35 2.90 22.50 -7.84
CA SER A 35 1.98 21.53 -7.24
C SER A 35 2.71 20.27 -6.83
N HIS A 36 2.04 19.49 -5.99
CA HIS A 36 2.47 18.12 -5.75
C HIS A 36 2.45 17.33 -7.07
N PRO A 37 3.44 16.46 -7.30
CA PRO A 37 3.46 15.57 -8.44
C PRO A 37 2.19 14.72 -8.43
N PRO A 38 1.57 14.49 -9.59
CA PRO A 38 0.44 13.58 -9.67
C PRO A 38 0.91 12.18 -9.24
N THR A 39 0.40 11.68 -8.12
CA THR A 39 0.67 10.32 -7.67
C THR A 39 -0.38 9.37 -8.25
N LEU A 40 0.07 8.25 -8.82
CA LEU A 40 -0.84 7.19 -9.33
C LEU A 40 -1.64 6.53 -8.20
N PHE A 41 -1.09 6.54 -6.98
CA PHE A 41 -1.74 6.01 -5.80
C PHE A 41 -2.04 7.16 -4.84
N PRO A 42 -3.22 7.17 -4.19
CA PRO A 42 -3.50 8.11 -3.12
C PRO A 42 -2.49 7.89 -1.99
N TYR A 43 -2.17 8.97 -1.27
CA TYR A 43 -1.29 8.90 -0.11
C TYR A 43 -1.92 7.98 0.94
N LEU A 44 -1.36 6.78 1.09
CA LEU A 44 -1.81 5.81 2.08
C LEU A 44 -1.13 6.15 3.41
N SER A 45 -1.93 6.40 4.45
CA SER A 45 -1.40 6.61 5.78
C SER A 45 -0.78 5.31 6.33
N ALA A 46 0.22 5.43 7.19
CA ALA A 46 0.82 4.28 7.87
C ALA A 46 -0.23 3.47 8.66
N THR A 47 -1.24 4.15 9.22
CA THR A 47 -2.36 3.50 9.92
C THR A 47 -3.21 2.66 8.97
N ASP A 48 -3.51 3.18 7.78
CA ASP A 48 -4.31 2.46 6.78
C ASP A 48 -3.55 1.24 6.25
N GLY A 49 -2.25 1.38 6.01
CA GLY A 49 -1.37 0.28 5.61
C GLY A 49 -1.32 -0.84 6.67
N LEU A 50 -1.29 -0.47 7.94
CA LEU A 50 -1.27 -1.43 9.06
C LEU A 50 -2.59 -2.21 9.15
N GLN A 51 -3.74 -1.55 8.99
CA GLN A 51 -5.04 -2.22 8.97
C GLN A 51 -5.13 -3.25 7.85
N ILE A 52 -4.67 -2.90 6.64
CA ILE A 52 -4.66 -3.81 5.49
C ILE A 52 -3.73 -5.00 5.75
N ALA A 53 -2.55 -4.76 6.31
CA ALA A 53 -1.61 -5.83 6.64
C ALA A 53 -2.20 -6.84 7.64
N PHE A 54 -2.86 -6.35 8.70
CA PHE A 54 -3.55 -7.22 9.66
C PHE A 54 -4.69 -8.01 9.04
N ALA A 55 -5.46 -7.41 8.12
CA ALA A 55 -6.53 -8.12 7.42
C ALA A 55 -5.99 -9.28 6.57
N ILE A 56 -4.90 -9.05 5.83
CA ILE A 56 -4.27 -10.07 4.99
C ILE A 56 -3.73 -11.21 5.87
N VAL A 57 -2.86 -10.87 6.83
CA VAL A 57 -2.25 -11.87 7.72
C VAL A 57 -3.31 -12.61 8.54
N GLY A 58 -4.33 -11.91 9.03
CA GLY A 58 -5.47 -12.50 9.73
C GLY A 58 -6.21 -13.54 8.87
N THR A 59 -6.48 -13.23 7.61
CA THR A 59 -7.17 -14.16 6.70
C THR A 59 -6.34 -15.43 6.46
N TRP A 60 -5.03 -15.27 6.23
CA TRP A 60 -4.12 -16.41 6.03
C TRP A 60 -3.98 -17.27 7.27
N THR A 61 -3.81 -16.66 8.44
CA THR A 61 -3.65 -17.38 9.71
C THR A 61 -4.89 -18.20 10.05
N VAL A 62 -6.10 -17.62 9.91
CA VAL A 62 -7.36 -18.36 10.11
C VAL A 62 -7.47 -19.54 9.14
N GLY A 63 -7.18 -19.33 7.86
CA GLY A 63 -7.23 -20.40 6.86
C GLY A 63 -6.25 -21.54 7.12
N LEU A 64 -5.03 -21.22 7.56
CA LEU A 64 -4.01 -22.23 7.89
C LEU A 64 -4.36 -23.01 9.16
N VAL A 65 -4.85 -22.33 10.20
CA VAL A 65 -5.30 -22.99 11.44
C VAL A 65 -6.43 -23.97 11.14
N ALA A 66 -7.43 -23.55 10.37
CA ALA A 66 -8.53 -24.45 9.96
C ALA A 66 -8.01 -25.69 9.24
N ARG A 67 -7.06 -25.53 8.30
CA ARG A 67 -6.43 -26.66 7.59
C ARG A 67 -5.68 -27.61 8.54
N LEU A 68 -4.97 -27.08 9.53
CA LEU A 68 -4.24 -27.88 10.51
C LEU A 68 -5.19 -28.68 11.40
N ILE A 69 -6.27 -28.05 11.88
CA ILE A 69 -7.29 -28.72 12.70
C ILE A 69 -7.91 -29.88 11.90
N ILE A 70 -8.35 -29.64 10.67
CA ILE A 70 -8.95 -30.69 9.83
C ILE A 70 -7.96 -31.86 9.63
N ARG A 71 -6.69 -31.56 9.33
CA ARG A 71 -5.69 -32.62 9.14
C ARG A 71 -5.44 -33.44 10.40
N THR A 72 -5.30 -32.78 11.54
CA THR A 72 -5.07 -33.47 12.82
C THR A 72 -6.26 -34.34 13.23
N THR A 73 -7.49 -33.85 13.07
CA THR A 73 -8.70 -34.63 13.36
C THR A 73 -8.84 -35.86 12.44
N GLN A 74 -8.44 -35.74 11.17
CA GLN A 74 -8.46 -36.86 10.22
C GLN A 74 -7.39 -37.92 10.55
N LEU A 75 -6.22 -37.48 11.03
CA LEU A 75 -5.17 -38.40 11.46
C LEU A 75 -5.60 -39.22 12.67
N GLU A 76 -6.22 -38.59 13.67
CA GLU A 76 -6.74 -39.28 14.85
C GLU A 76 -7.83 -40.30 14.48
N SER A 77 -8.78 -39.88 13.64
CA SER A 77 -9.84 -40.79 13.17
C SER A 77 -9.28 -42.01 12.43
N ARG A 78 -8.21 -41.85 11.65
CA ARG A 78 -7.57 -42.96 10.94
C ARG A 78 -6.78 -43.86 11.89
N ASN A 79 -6.10 -43.29 12.88
CA ASN A 79 -5.34 -44.02 13.89
C ASN A 79 -6.25 -44.90 14.77
N ASN A 80 -7.41 -44.37 15.17
CA ASN A 80 -8.39 -45.09 16.01
C ASN A 80 -9.16 -46.20 15.28
N SER A 81 -8.92 -46.39 13.98
CA SER A 81 -9.61 -47.37 13.13
C SER A 81 -8.75 -48.60 12.81
N TYR A 82 -7.54 -48.68 13.36
CA TYR A 82 -6.58 -49.80 13.28
C TYR A 82 -6.40 -50.45 14.65
#